data_AF-A0A4Y9A8I8-F1
#
_entry.id   AF-A0A4Y9A8I8-F1
#
_cell.length_a   1.000
_cell.length_b   1.000
_cell.length_c   1.000
_cell.angle_alpha   90.00
_cell.angle_beta   90.00
_cell.angle_gamma   90.00
#
_symmetry.space_group_name_H-M   'P 1'
#
loop_
_entity.id
_entity.type
_entity.pdbx_description
1 polymer ?
#
loop_
_entity_poly.entity_id
_entity_poly.type
_entity_poly.pdbx_seq_one_letter_code
_entity_poly.pdbx_strand_id
1 'polypeptide(L)'
;MKHNSGGDFVAGRSSKPIQLIKSEGKSHRTKAELEHREKAEKSLYTGTNFREDPATKADPVAHKEFLRLRKLYKQIEFVDGLDQATINRYCQLKSQESMLQDLYNSVKVAMESYEDINKKMAHYEDMKEVLGKQNQVRDKMLKLEDRLFLNPVARMRAIPKQPEEKKKKSPMEEFMERKKNGTQ
;
A
#
# COMPACT_ATOMS: atom_id res chain seq x y z
N MET A 1 -33.54 17.54 31.38
CA MET A 1 -32.28 17.54 30.61
C MET A 1 -32.41 16.52 29.49
N LYS A 2 -32.55 16.99 28.25
CA LYS A 2 -32.65 16.12 27.07
C LYS A 2 -31.23 15.80 26.60
N HIS A 3 -30.86 14.52 26.65
CA HIS A 3 -29.59 14.04 26.11
C HIS A 3 -29.61 14.19 24.59
N ASN A 4 -28.62 14.91 24.08
CA ASN A 4 -28.42 15.15 22.67
C ASN A 4 -27.83 13.90 22.02
N SER A 5 -28.54 13.38 21.03
CA SER A 5 -28.19 12.25 20.19
C SER A 5 -26.85 12.49 19.47
N GLY A 6 -25.93 11.54 19.62
CA GLY A 6 -24.69 11.47 18.86
C GLY A 6 -24.98 11.37 17.37
N GLY A 7 -24.58 12.39 16.62
CA GLY A 7 -24.57 12.36 15.17
C GLY A 7 -23.43 11.48 14.69
N ASP A 8 -23.77 10.41 13.98
CA ASP A 8 -22.83 9.62 13.21
C ASP A 8 -22.05 10.54 12.25
N PHE A 9 -20.75 10.67 12.49
CA PHE A 9 -19.82 11.27 11.54
C PHE A 9 -19.80 10.37 10.30
N VAL A 10 -20.61 10.69 9.30
CA VAL A 10 -20.50 10.10 7.97
C VAL A 10 -19.16 10.56 7.40
N ALA A 11 -18.11 9.75 7.59
CA ALA A 11 -16.82 9.94 6.96
C ALA A 11 -17.05 9.83 5.44
N GLY A 12 -17.30 10.97 4.79
CA GLY A 12 -17.37 11.08 3.34
C GLY A 12 -16.16 10.38 2.73
N ARG A 13 -16.41 9.59 1.70
CA ARG A 13 -15.38 8.79 0.99
C ARG A 13 -14.14 9.66 0.77
N SER A 14 -13.00 9.24 1.33
CA SER A 14 -11.75 9.99 1.27
C SER A 14 -11.47 10.46 -0.17
N SER A 15 -11.20 11.75 -0.33
CA SER A 15 -10.91 12.30 -1.65
C SER A 15 -9.74 11.55 -2.30
N LYS A 16 -9.89 11.25 -3.60
CA LYS A 16 -8.81 10.69 -4.43
C LYS A 16 -7.55 11.59 -4.42
N PRO A 17 -6.34 11.01 -4.54
CA PRO A 17 -5.10 11.75 -4.73
C PRO A 17 -5.13 12.64 -5.98
N ILE A 18 -4.37 13.73 -5.98
CA ILE A 18 -4.32 14.69 -7.09
C ILE A 18 -3.79 14.07 -8.37
N GLN A 19 -2.80 13.16 -8.27
CA GLN A 19 -2.27 12.45 -9.42
C GLN A 19 -3.38 11.67 -10.11
N LEU A 20 -4.18 10.91 -9.33
CA LEU A 20 -5.33 10.15 -9.82
C LEU A 20 -6.41 11.05 -10.45
N ILE A 21 -6.66 12.23 -9.89
CA ILE A 21 -7.66 13.17 -10.41
C ILE A 21 -7.20 13.81 -11.72
N LYS A 22 -5.95 14.29 -11.77
CA LYS A 22 -5.36 14.90 -12.97
C LYS A 22 -5.41 13.96 -14.15
N SER A 23 -5.10 12.70 -13.89
CA SER A 23 -5.08 11.65 -14.88
C SER A 23 -6.47 11.10 -15.24
N GLU A 24 -7.46 11.20 -14.34
CA GLU A 24 -8.87 10.88 -14.67
C GLU A 24 -9.51 11.96 -15.56
N GLY A 25 -8.93 13.18 -15.59
CA GLY A 25 -9.43 14.32 -16.39
C GLY A 25 -10.81 14.84 -15.98
N LYS A 26 -11.47 14.19 -15.01
CA LYS A 26 -12.82 14.47 -14.55
C LYS A 26 -12.76 14.95 -13.10
N SER A 27 -13.02 16.24 -12.93
CA SER A 27 -13.06 16.87 -11.62
C SER A 27 -14.06 18.02 -11.64
N HIS A 28 -14.95 18.05 -10.66
CA HIS A 28 -15.77 19.25 -10.38
C HIS A 28 -14.95 20.38 -9.75
N ARG A 29 -13.68 20.11 -9.42
CA ARG A 29 -12.78 21.08 -8.80
C ARG A 29 -12.24 22.06 -9.84
N THR A 30 -12.19 23.31 -9.44
CA THR A 30 -11.54 24.40 -10.17
C THR A 30 -10.03 24.15 -10.28
N LYS A 31 -9.38 24.85 -11.23
CA LYS A 31 -7.92 24.82 -11.37
C LYS A 31 -7.20 25.24 -10.09
N ALA A 32 -7.70 26.27 -9.41
CA ALA A 32 -7.15 26.76 -8.14
C ALA A 32 -7.25 25.71 -7.02
N GLU A 33 -8.37 24.98 -6.93
CA GLU A 33 -8.54 23.89 -5.96
C GLU A 33 -7.62 22.70 -6.24
N LEU A 34 -7.43 22.35 -7.52
CA LEU A 34 -6.50 21.30 -7.93
C LEU A 34 -5.05 21.68 -7.61
N GLU A 35 -4.65 22.92 -7.87
CA GLU A 35 -3.32 23.44 -7.54
C GLU A 35 -3.09 23.52 -6.02
N HIS A 36 -4.08 24.01 -5.26
CA HIS A 36 -4.01 24.04 -3.81
C HIS A 36 -3.85 22.62 -3.24
N ARG A 37 -4.65 21.67 -3.74
CA ARG A 37 -4.57 20.27 -3.34
C ARG A 37 -3.25 19.63 -3.75
N GLU A 38 -2.72 19.91 -4.93
CA GLU A 38 -1.41 19.43 -5.34
C GLU A 38 -0.32 19.92 -4.41
N LYS A 39 -0.33 21.21 -4.06
CA LYS A 39 0.62 21.80 -3.12
C LYS A 39 0.48 21.18 -1.73
N ALA A 40 -0.75 21.00 -1.26
CA ALA A 40 -1.03 20.38 0.03
C ALA A 40 -0.57 18.91 0.05
N GLU A 41 -0.90 18.10 -0.96
CA GLU A 41 -0.44 16.71 -1.05
C GLU A 41 1.09 16.64 -1.17
N LYS A 42 1.72 17.48 -2.00
CA LYS A 42 3.19 17.56 -2.08
C LYS A 42 3.84 17.95 -0.76
N SER A 43 3.23 18.82 0.03
CA SER A 43 3.76 19.23 1.34
C SER A 43 3.71 18.13 2.39
N LEU A 44 2.91 17.06 2.18
CA LEU A 44 2.90 15.89 3.06
C LEU A 44 4.08 14.95 2.79
N TYR A 45 4.69 15.03 1.60
CA TYR A 45 5.89 14.28 1.29
C TYR A 45 7.10 15.01 1.84
N THR A 46 7.96 14.26 2.53
CA THR A 46 9.25 14.75 3.00
C THR A 46 10.27 14.85 1.88
N GLY A 47 10.05 14.12 0.77
CA GLY A 47 11.02 13.98 -0.32
C GLY A 47 12.28 13.22 0.10
N THR A 48 12.29 12.64 1.31
CA THR A 48 13.41 11.85 1.81
C THR A 48 13.24 10.39 1.42
N ASN A 49 14.36 9.70 1.24
CA ASN A 49 14.34 8.25 1.03
C ASN A 49 14.25 7.52 2.38
N PHE A 50 13.45 6.46 2.44
CA PHE A 50 13.43 5.57 3.59
C PHE A 50 14.77 4.84 3.76
N ARG A 51 15.12 4.54 5.02
CA ARG A 51 16.37 3.89 5.40
C ARG A 51 16.13 2.56 6.08
N GLU A 52 17.17 1.73 6.07
CA GLU A 52 17.14 0.44 6.74
C GLU A 52 17.47 0.62 8.22
N ASP A 53 16.67 0.00 9.09
CA ASP A 53 16.92 0.01 10.53
C ASP A 53 17.99 -1.04 10.89
N PRO A 54 18.76 -0.83 11.98
CA PRO A 54 19.83 -1.77 12.38
C PRO A 54 19.35 -3.21 12.55
N ALA A 55 18.16 -3.41 13.14
CA ALA A 55 17.58 -4.74 13.32
C ALA A 55 17.21 -5.41 11.98
N THR A 56 16.75 -4.65 10.99
CA THR A 56 16.46 -5.15 9.64
C THR A 56 17.72 -5.54 8.91
N LYS A 57 18.77 -4.73 9.05
CA LYS A 57 20.07 -5.01 8.44
C LYS A 57 20.75 -6.25 9.03
N ALA A 58 20.57 -6.50 10.33
CA ALA A 58 21.15 -7.64 11.03
C ALA A 58 20.47 -8.98 10.67
N ASP A 59 19.21 -8.95 10.23
CA ASP A 59 18.46 -10.13 9.81
C ASP A 59 18.63 -10.36 8.29
N PRO A 60 19.20 -11.51 7.85
CA PRO A 60 19.48 -11.74 6.43
C PRO A 60 18.23 -11.75 5.53
N VAL A 61 17.10 -12.26 6.02
CA VAL A 61 15.86 -12.36 5.25
C VAL A 61 15.20 -10.99 5.14
N ALA A 62 15.13 -10.27 6.26
CA ALA A 62 14.59 -8.91 6.30
C ALA A 62 15.46 -7.95 5.47
N HIS A 63 16.79 -8.04 5.57
CA HIS A 63 17.73 -7.22 4.80
C HIS A 63 17.54 -7.43 3.29
N LYS A 64 17.46 -8.69 2.85
CA LYS A 64 17.24 -9.02 1.45
C LYS A 64 15.92 -8.43 0.94
N GLU A 65 14.85 -8.50 1.74
CA GLU A 65 13.56 -7.93 1.39
C GLU A 65 13.60 -6.40 1.34
N PHE A 66 14.27 -5.76 2.29
CA PHE A 66 14.46 -4.31 2.28
C PHE A 66 15.18 -3.85 1.01
N LEU A 67 16.26 -4.54 0.62
CA LEU A 67 16.98 -4.23 -0.62
C LEU A 67 16.10 -4.41 -1.87
N ARG A 68 15.21 -5.41 -1.88
CA ARG A 68 14.23 -5.62 -2.95
C ARG A 68 13.26 -4.44 -3.02
N LEU A 69 12.65 -4.06 -1.90
CA LEU A 69 11.71 -2.94 -1.81
C LEU A 69 12.38 -1.62 -2.23
N ARG A 70 13.59 -1.36 -1.74
CA ARG A 70 14.39 -0.19 -2.14
C ARG A 70 14.60 -0.10 -3.66
N LYS A 71 14.74 -1.23 -4.36
CA LYS A 71 14.84 -1.24 -5.82
C LYS A 71 13.49 -0.94 -6.49
N LEU A 72 12.41 -1.53 -5.98
CA LEU A 72 11.06 -1.36 -6.55
C LEU A 72 10.54 0.07 -6.41
N TYR A 73 10.79 0.72 -5.27
CA TYR A 73 10.31 2.09 -5.03
C TYR A 73 11.13 3.18 -5.70
N LYS A 74 12.24 2.86 -6.39
CA LYS A 74 13.03 3.88 -7.13
C LYS A 74 12.22 4.67 -8.15
N GLN A 75 11.13 4.09 -8.65
CA GLN A 75 10.28 4.68 -9.70
C GLN A 75 8.88 5.05 -9.20
N ILE A 76 8.63 4.97 -7.88
CA ILE A 76 7.31 5.17 -7.28
C ILE A 76 7.41 6.29 -6.25
N GLU A 77 6.75 7.41 -6.49
CA GLU A 77 6.79 8.60 -5.61
C GLU A 77 5.88 8.51 -4.37
N PHE A 78 5.07 7.45 -4.25
CA PHE A 78 4.10 7.31 -3.16
C PHE A 78 4.69 6.86 -1.82
N VAL A 79 5.94 6.38 -1.83
CA VAL A 79 6.59 5.82 -0.64
C VAL A 79 7.86 6.61 -0.36
N ASP A 80 7.95 7.21 0.82
CA ASP A 80 9.07 8.08 1.21
C ASP A 80 9.60 7.76 2.61
N GLY A 81 10.44 8.64 3.16
CA GLY A 81 11.02 8.48 4.49
C GLY A 81 10.02 8.31 5.63
N LEU A 82 8.78 8.83 5.52
CA LEU A 82 7.75 8.63 6.54
C LEU A 82 7.30 7.17 6.63
N ASP A 83 7.40 6.42 5.52
CA ASP A 83 7.04 5.01 5.45
C ASP A 83 8.15 4.08 5.97
N GLN A 84 9.32 4.62 6.34
CA GLN A 84 10.48 3.84 6.77
C GLN A 84 10.12 2.80 7.84
N ALA A 85 9.41 3.20 8.89
CA ALA A 85 9.05 2.28 9.98
C ALA A 85 8.14 1.15 9.48
N THR A 86 7.19 1.47 8.59
CA THR A 86 6.27 0.51 7.98
C THR A 86 7.00 -0.49 7.08
N ILE A 87 7.94 -0.01 6.27
CA ILE A 87 8.77 -0.83 5.38
C ILE A 87 9.65 -1.78 6.19
N ASN A 88 10.36 -1.27 7.20
CA ASN A 88 11.21 -2.10 8.06
C ASN A 88 10.37 -3.15 8.81
N ARG A 89 9.20 -2.77 9.34
CA ARG A 89 8.29 -3.72 9.97
C ARG A 89 7.79 -4.80 9.00
N TYR A 90 7.49 -4.45 7.76
CA TYR A 90 7.14 -5.44 6.74
C TYR A 90 8.29 -6.43 6.49
N CYS A 91 9.53 -5.94 6.37
CA CYS A 91 10.71 -6.78 6.18
C CYS A 91 10.92 -7.75 7.36
N GLN A 92 10.75 -7.27 8.60
CA GLN A 92 10.80 -8.09 9.81
C GLN A 92 9.71 -9.18 9.82
N LEU A 93 8.47 -8.83 9.45
CA LEU A 93 7.40 -9.82 9.34
C LEU A 93 7.69 -10.85 8.25
N LYS A 94 8.37 -10.46 7.16
CA LYS A 94 8.80 -11.41 6.13
C LYS A 94 9.81 -12.42 6.65
N SER A 95 10.78 -11.97 7.46
CA SER A 95 11.71 -12.87 8.15
C SER A 95 10.97 -13.82 9.11
N GLN A 96 10.08 -13.27 9.94
CA GLN A 96 9.27 -14.08 10.87
C GLN A 96 8.43 -15.13 10.15
N GLU A 97 7.83 -14.79 9.00
CA GLU A 97 7.06 -15.73 8.18
C GLU A 97 7.93 -16.86 7.62
N SER A 98 9.15 -16.55 7.18
CA SER A 98 10.14 -17.55 6.74
C SER A 98 10.51 -18.50 7.88
N MET A 99 10.81 -17.96 9.06
CA MET A 99 11.16 -18.76 10.23
C MET A 99 10.01 -19.68 10.67
N LEU A 100 8.77 -19.19 10.66
CA LEU A 100 7.59 -20.02 10.97
C LEU A 100 7.37 -21.12 9.92
N GLN A 101 7.68 -20.86 8.64
CA GLN A 101 7.60 -21.87 7.60
C GLN A 101 8.65 -22.97 7.78
N ASP A 102 9.88 -22.61 8.16
CA ASP A 102 10.95 -23.57 8.45
C ASP A 102 10.63 -24.41 9.69
N LEU A 103 10.06 -23.78 10.73
CA LEU A 103 9.58 -24.48 11.92
C LEU A 103 8.44 -25.45 11.59
N TYR A 104 7.45 -25.01 10.80
CA TYR A 104 6.35 -25.87 10.34
C TYR A 104 6.89 -27.12 9.63
N ASN A 105 7.84 -26.94 8.71
CA ASN A 105 8.46 -28.05 7.98
C ASN A 105 9.21 -29.00 8.94
N SER A 106 9.92 -28.46 9.92
CA SER A 106 10.65 -29.24 10.91
C SER A 106 9.72 -30.08 11.80
N VAL A 107 8.63 -29.49 12.29
CA VAL A 107 7.60 -30.19 13.08
C VAL A 107 6.93 -31.28 12.24
N LYS A 108 6.61 -30.99 10.98
CA LYS A 108 6.00 -31.96 10.07
C LYS A 108 6.90 -33.18 9.86
N VAL A 109 8.19 -32.98 9.58
CA VAL A 109 9.17 -34.07 9.41
C VAL A 109 9.31 -34.89 10.69
N ALA A 110 9.37 -34.23 11.86
CA ALA A 110 9.43 -34.93 13.14
C ALA A 110 8.18 -35.78 13.38
N MET A 111 6.98 -35.24 13.11
CA MET A 111 5.71 -35.96 13.23
C MET A 111 5.66 -37.22 12.34
N GLU A 112 6.15 -37.12 11.09
CA GLU A 112 6.20 -38.24 10.15
C GLU A 112 7.16 -39.36 10.60
N SER A 113 8.18 -39.03 11.40
CA SER A 113 9.19 -40.00 11.89
C SER A 113 8.72 -40.87 13.06
N TYR A 114 7.69 -40.46 13.80
CA TYR A 114 7.17 -41.26 14.90
C TYR A 114 6.23 -42.35 14.38
N GLU A 115 6.16 -43.49 15.06
CA GLU A 115 5.12 -44.51 14.82
C GLU A 115 3.97 -44.36 15.82
N ASP A 116 4.29 -43.97 17.05
CA ASP A 116 3.35 -43.75 18.15
C ASP A 116 2.35 -42.63 17.83
N ILE A 117 1.06 -42.97 17.84
CA ILE A 117 -0.03 -42.05 17.52
C ILE A 117 -0.13 -40.91 18.53
N ASN A 118 0.11 -41.14 19.83
CA ASN A 118 0.04 -40.09 20.84
C ASN A 118 1.15 -39.05 20.62
N LYS A 119 2.36 -39.48 20.27
CA LYS A 119 3.46 -38.58 19.90
C LYS A 119 3.15 -37.79 18.63
N LYS A 120 2.52 -38.43 17.64
CA LYS A 120 2.02 -37.73 16.43
C LYS A 120 1.00 -36.65 16.78
N MET A 121 0.03 -36.99 17.63
CA MET A 121 -1.03 -36.07 18.03
C MET A 121 -0.48 -34.85 18.78
N ALA A 122 0.54 -35.01 19.62
CA ALA A 122 1.19 -33.88 20.29
C ALA A 122 1.83 -32.92 19.26
N HIS A 123 2.63 -33.43 18.32
CA HIS A 123 3.24 -32.60 17.27
C HIS A 123 2.24 -32.01 16.27
N TYR A 124 1.09 -32.66 16.08
CA TYR A 124 0.01 -32.09 15.30
C TYR A 124 -0.55 -30.80 15.94
N GLU A 125 -0.73 -30.78 17.27
CA GLU A 125 -1.14 -29.55 17.96
C GLU A 125 -0.06 -28.45 17.89
N ASP A 126 1.23 -28.80 18.03
CA ASP A 126 2.34 -27.85 17.81
C ASP A 126 2.28 -27.25 16.40
N MET A 127 2.09 -28.10 15.39
CA MET A 127 1.99 -27.69 13.98
C MET A 127 0.81 -26.74 13.75
N LYS A 128 -0.34 -27.04 14.37
CA LYS A 128 -1.54 -26.20 14.30
C LYS A 128 -1.31 -24.84 14.97
N GLU A 129 -0.57 -24.78 16.07
CA GLU A 129 -0.18 -23.51 16.69
C GLU A 129 0.72 -22.68 15.74
N VAL A 130 1.74 -23.31 15.16
CA VAL A 130 2.63 -22.65 14.19
C VAL A 130 1.84 -22.07 13.01
N LEU A 131 0.92 -22.86 12.43
CA LEU A 131 0.02 -22.40 11.37
C LEU A 131 -0.84 -21.21 11.82
N GLY A 132 -1.37 -21.25 13.04
CA GLY A 132 -2.14 -20.14 13.61
C GLY A 132 -1.32 -18.84 13.68
N LYS A 133 -0.08 -18.91 14.17
CA LYS A 133 0.83 -17.75 14.22
C LYS A 133 1.22 -17.27 12.82
N GLN A 134 1.46 -18.20 11.90
CA GLN A 134 1.82 -17.88 10.52
C GLN A 134 0.69 -17.12 9.82
N ASN A 135 -0.56 -17.51 10.01
CA ASN A 135 -1.72 -16.80 9.48
C ASN A 135 -1.82 -15.37 10.07
N GLN A 136 -1.59 -15.20 11.38
CA GLN A 136 -1.59 -13.87 12.01
C GLN A 136 -0.50 -12.94 11.43
N VAL A 137 0.69 -13.49 11.12
CA VAL A 137 1.77 -12.74 10.47
C VAL A 137 1.35 -12.35 9.05
N ARG A 138 0.83 -13.31 8.27
CA ARG A 138 0.35 -13.06 6.90
C ARG A 138 -0.77 -12.03 6.84
N ASP A 139 -1.72 -12.04 7.76
CA ASP A 139 -2.78 -11.03 7.85
C ASP A 139 -2.23 -9.62 8.12
N LYS A 140 -1.21 -9.51 8.98
CA LYS A 140 -0.52 -8.23 9.21
C LYS A 140 0.23 -7.78 7.98
N MET A 141 0.90 -8.70 7.28
CA MET A 141 1.60 -8.41 6.03
C MET A 141 0.66 -7.88 4.96
N LEU A 142 -0.48 -8.54 4.71
CA LEU A 142 -1.48 -8.09 3.73
C LEU A 142 -1.93 -6.65 3.98
N LYS A 143 -2.16 -6.29 5.25
CA LYS A 143 -2.53 -4.91 5.64
C LYS A 143 -1.41 -3.90 5.38
N LEU A 144 -0.15 -4.31 5.47
CA LEU A 144 0.99 -3.45 5.13
C LEU A 144 1.18 -3.37 3.61
N GLU A 145 0.95 -4.46 2.88
CA GLU A 145 1.07 -4.51 1.42
C GLU A 145 0.11 -3.55 0.72
N ASP A 146 -1.10 -3.39 1.25
CA ASP A 146 -2.06 -2.41 0.76
C ASP A 146 -1.57 -0.97 0.98
N ARG A 147 -0.95 -0.68 2.15
CA ARG A 147 -0.40 0.64 2.47
C ARG A 147 0.86 0.96 1.68
N LEU A 148 1.68 -0.05 1.44
CA LEU A 148 2.95 0.05 0.74
C LEU A 148 2.80 -0.09 -0.78
N PHE A 149 1.58 -0.17 -1.32
CA PHE A 149 1.33 -0.33 -2.76
C PHE A 149 1.97 -1.59 -3.37
N LEU A 150 2.15 -2.65 -2.57
CA LEU A 150 2.65 -3.95 -3.03
C LEU A 150 1.55 -4.79 -3.67
N ASN A 151 0.29 -4.56 -3.31
CA ASN A 151 -0.87 -5.17 -3.95
C ASN A 151 -1.16 -4.52 -5.32
N PRO A 152 -1.21 -5.30 -6.43
CA PRO A 152 -1.58 -4.78 -7.74
C PRO A 152 -2.91 -4.04 -7.76
N VAL A 153 -3.92 -4.50 -7.02
CA VAL A 153 -5.23 -3.83 -6.96
C VAL A 153 -5.11 -2.48 -6.25
N ALA A 154 -4.31 -2.38 -5.19
CA ALA A 154 -4.02 -1.11 -4.53
C ALA A 154 -3.32 -0.13 -5.49
N ARG A 155 -2.35 -0.62 -6.29
CA ARG A 155 -1.72 0.18 -7.36
C ARG A 155 -2.71 0.58 -8.45
N MET A 156 -3.53 -0.33 -8.95
CA MET A 156 -4.52 -0.06 -9.99
C MET A 156 -5.61 0.91 -9.51
N ARG A 157 -5.95 0.89 -8.21
CA ARG A 157 -6.85 1.89 -7.60
C ARG A 157 -6.20 3.28 -7.53
N ALA A 158 -4.88 3.35 -7.49
CA ALA A 158 -4.12 4.59 -7.62
C ALA A 158 -3.91 5.01 -9.08
N ILE A 159 -4.13 4.09 -10.04
CA ILE A 159 -4.07 4.36 -11.48
C ILE A 159 -5.40 4.96 -11.96
N PRO A 160 -5.34 5.89 -12.92
CA PRO A 160 -6.50 6.60 -13.46
C PRO A 160 -7.40 5.63 -14.22
N LYS A 161 -8.70 5.71 -13.98
CA LYS A 161 -9.66 4.72 -14.49
C LYS A 161 -10.03 4.89 -15.97
N GLN A 162 -9.62 5.96 -16.61
CA GLN A 162 -9.93 6.24 -18.01
C GLN A 162 -8.64 6.67 -18.73
N PRO A 163 -8.39 6.19 -19.96
CA PRO A 163 -7.32 6.72 -20.80
C PRO A 163 -7.54 8.22 -21.03
N GLU A 164 -6.46 8.98 -21.23
CA GLU A 164 -6.53 10.43 -21.48
C GLU A 164 -7.53 10.71 -22.61
N GLU A 165 -8.73 11.21 -22.28
CA GLU A 165 -9.60 11.79 -23.27
C GLU A 165 -8.84 13.01 -23.82
N LYS A 166 -8.44 12.98 -25.10
CA LYS A 166 -7.92 14.15 -25.81
C LYS A 166 -8.83 15.31 -25.44
N LYS A 167 -8.29 16.33 -24.76
CA LYS A 167 -9.06 17.49 -24.28
C LYS A 167 -9.97 17.94 -25.42
N LYS A 168 -11.27 17.64 -25.34
CA LYS A 168 -12.23 18.27 -26.23
C LYS A 168 -12.14 19.75 -25.89
N LYS A 169 -11.78 20.56 -26.89
CA LYS A 169 -11.67 22.01 -26.73
C LYS A 169 -12.96 22.47 -26.05
N SER A 170 -12.84 23.28 -25.01
CA SER A 170 -14.01 23.87 -24.36
C SER A 170 -14.85 24.58 -25.43
N PRO A 171 -16.20 24.63 -25.32
CA PRO A 171 -17.02 25.42 -26.23
C PRO A 171 -16.55 26.87 -26.37
N MET A 172 -15.94 27.42 -25.31
CA MET A 172 -15.32 28.74 -25.31
C MET A 172 -13.97 28.78 -26.05
N GLU A 173 -13.16 27.72 -25.97
CA GLU A 173 -11.92 27.61 -26.77
C GLU A 173 -12.24 27.47 -28.26
N GLU A 174 -13.25 26.67 -28.63
CA GLU A 174 -13.72 26.59 -30.01
C GLU A 174 -14.27 27.94 -30.49
N PHE A 175 -15.01 28.66 -29.64
CA PHE A 175 -15.52 30.00 -29.98
C PHE A 175 -14.39 31.02 -30.21
N MET A 176 -13.37 31.03 -29.34
CA MET A 176 -12.23 31.94 -29.45
C MET A 176 -11.35 31.63 -30.67
N GLU A 177 -11.20 30.35 -31.03
CA GLU A 177 -10.54 29.94 -32.28
C GLU A 177 -11.35 30.34 -33.52
N ARG A 178 -12.68 30.14 -33.50
CA ARG A 178 -13.56 30.61 -34.60
C ARG A 178 -13.47 32.13 -34.78
N LYS A 179 -13.37 32.89 -33.69
CA LYS A 179 -13.21 34.35 -33.73
C LYS A 179 -11.83 34.77 -34.27
N LYS A 180 -10.76 34.08 -33.89
CA LYS A 180 -9.41 34.29 -34.44
C LYS A 180 -9.33 33.96 -35.94
N ASN A 181 -10.04 32.92 -36.39
CA ASN A 181 -10.02 32.48 -37.79
C ASN A 181 -11.03 33.19 -38.69
N GLY A 182 -12.03 33.87 -38.11
CA GLY A 182 -13.05 34.65 -38.83
C GLY A 182 -12.73 36.14 -39.01
N THR A 183 -11.48 36.55 -38.77
CA THR A 183 -10.99 37.91 -39.05
C THR A 183 -10.01 37.85 -40.23
N GLN A 184 -10.55 37.55 -41.41
CA GLN A 184 -9.95 37.87 -42.71
C GLN A 184 -11.06 38.47 -43.58
#